data_AF-A0A6C0JT74-F1
#
_entry.id   AF-A0A6C0JT74-F1
#
_cell.length_a   1.000
_cell.length_b   1.000
_cell.length_c   1.000
_cell.angle_alpha   90.00
_cell.angle_beta   90.00
_cell.angle_gamma   90.00
#
_symmetry.space_group_name_H-M   'P 1'
#
loop_
_entity.id
_entity.type
_entity.pdbx_description
1 polymer ?
#
loop_
_entity_poly.entity_id
_entity_poly.type
_entity_poly.pdbx_seq_one_letter_code
_entity_poly.pdbx_strand_id
1 'polypeptide(L)'
;MLDLYSKETRFEMALNGDNEDTVWEMLNEEGFSAKDQYLCVAVNRGYEKLVEILLEHCDPSDLSNYCIRQACFNGFTGIVRILLNDPRVDPNINDSYPLRIAIDKDFTLIVELLLNHPRIIVSETLLKYKPSTAIKDLLLSHLYGLDSQLYNQNVL
;
A
#
# COMPACT_ATOMS: atom_id res chain seq x y z
N MET A 1 -1.70 17.80 -37.53
CA MET A 1 -2.90 17.04 -37.13
C MET A 1 -2.53 16.39 -35.81
N LEU A 2 -2.96 17.04 -34.73
CA LEU A 2 -2.52 16.86 -33.34
C LEU A 2 -3.41 15.82 -32.64
N ASP A 3 -2.77 15.04 -31.75
CA ASP A 3 -3.29 14.04 -30.80
C ASP A 3 -4.08 12.84 -31.34
N LEU A 4 -3.38 11.73 -31.58
CA LEU A 4 -4.00 10.40 -31.75
C LEU A 4 -4.02 9.57 -30.45
N TYR A 5 -3.48 10.08 -29.35
CA TYR A 5 -3.46 9.39 -28.07
C TYR A 5 -3.96 10.33 -26.99
N SER A 6 -4.88 9.86 -26.15
CA SER A 6 -5.29 10.63 -24.98
C SER A 6 -4.07 10.90 -24.08
N LYS A 7 -4.11 11.97 -23.28
CA LYS A 7 -3.01 12.27 -22.35
C LYS A 7 -2.70 11.09 -21.41
N GLU A 8 -3.73 10.32 -21.04
CA GLU A 8 -3.61 9.08 -20.26
C GLU A 8 -2.85 7.99 -21.04
N THR A 9 -3.15 7.83 -22.33
CA THR A 9 -2.47 6.85 -23.18
C THR A 9 -0.98 7.18 -23.35
N ARG A 10 -0.64 8.47 -23.49
CA ARG A 10 0.76 8.91 -23.56
C ARG A 10 1.50 8.68 -22.23
N PHE A 11 0.82 8.89 -21.11
CA PHE A 11 1.37 8.60 -19.78
C PHE A 11 1.64 7.10 -19.60
N GLU A 12 0.70 6.22 -19.98
CA GLU A 12 0.92 4.77 -19.93
C GLU A 12 2.08 4.31 -20.81
N MET A 13 2.32 4.94 -21.96
CA MET A 13 3.47 4.63 -22.81
C MET A 13 4.78 5.11 -22.19
N ALA A 14 4.81 6.28 -21.55
CA ALA A 14 5.97 6.79 -20.83
C ALA A 14 6.38 5.86 -19.67
N LEU A 15 5.39 5.32 -18.95
CA LEU A 15 5.58 4.31 -17.91
C LEU A 15 6.16 2.99 -18.44
N ASN A 16 5.73 2.54 -19.61
CA ASN A 16 6.24 1.31 -20.23
C ASN A 16 7.63 1.48 -20.87
N GLY A 17 8.03 2.73 -21.15
CA GLY A 17 9.28 3.07 -21.83
C GLY A 17 10.43 3.46 -20.91
N ASP A 18 10.24 3.42 -19.59
CA ASP A 18 11.25 3.78 -18.57
C ASP A 18 11.82 5.20 -18.75
N ASN A 19 10.99 6.14 -19.22
CA ASN A 19 11.38 7.52 -19.51
C ASN A 19 10.83 8.48 -18.44
N GLU A 20 11.56 8.59 -17.33
CA GLU A 20 11.23 9.47 -16.21
C GLU A 20 11.05 10.93 -16.65
N ASP A 21 11.90 11.44 -17.55
CA ASP A 21 11.82 12.82 -18.04
C ASP A 21 10.49 13.12 -18.74
N THR A 22 9.97 12.15 -19.51
CA THR A 22 8.66 12.28 -20.17
C THR A 22 7.51 12.28 -19.17
N VAL A 23 7.62 11.49 -18.09
CA VAL A 23 6.64 11.49 -16.99
C VAL A 23 6.62 12.86 -16.31
N TRP A 24 7.79 13.46 -16.08
CA TRP A 24 7.91 14.78 -15.46
C TRP A 24 7.43 15.94 -16.32
N GLU A 25 7.72 15.90 -17.62
CA GLU A 25 7.17 16.88 -18.57
C GLU A 25 5.64 16.84 -18.55
N MET A 26 5.03 15.65 -18.53
CA MET A 26 3.57 15.50 -18.46
C MET A 26 2.97 15.99 -17.15
N LEU A 27 3.64 15.76 -16.01
CA LEU A 27 3.18 16.22 -14.69
C LEU A 27 3.21 17.75 -14.56
N ASN A 28 4.05 18.43 -15.33
CA ASN A 28 4.22 19.89 -15.30
C ASN A 28 3.33 20.63 -16.32
N GLU A 29 2.61 19.94 -17.21
CA GLU A 29 1.64 20.57 -18.10
C GLU A 29 0.40 21.06 -17.31
N GLU A 30 0.03 22.34 -17.50
CA GLU A 30 -1.19 22.92 -16.91
C GLU A 30 -2.43 22.07 -17.27
N GLY A 31 -3.19 21.65 -16.26
CA GLY A 31 -4.49 20.97 -16.45
C GLY A 31 -4.59 19.52 -15.94
N PHE A 32 -3.54 18.94 -15.35
CA PHE A 32 -3.68 17.66 -14.64
C PHE A 32 -4.39 17.82 -13.30
N SER A 33 -5.73 17.84 -13.35
CA SER A 33 -6.59 17.90 -12.16
C SER A 33 -6.65 16.60 -11.34
N ALA A 34 -5.89 15.56 -11.72
CA ALA A 34 -5.96 14.24 -11.11
C ALA A 34 -4.56 13.67 -10.78
N LYS A 35 -3.72 14.44 -10.08
CA LYS A 35 -2.41 13.95 -9.60
C LYS A 35 -2.54 12.66 -8.77
N ASP A 36 -3.63 12.52 -8.03
CA ASP A 36 -3.91 11.33 -7.20
C ASP A 36 -4.22 10.09 -8.06
N GLN A 37 -4.73 10.28 -9.28
CA GLN A 37 -4.95 9.19 -10.24
C GLN A 37 -3.63 8.58 -10.70
N TYR A 38 -2.55 9.37 -10.75
CA TYR A 38 -1.23 8.87 -11.17
C TYR A 38 -0.55 8.02 -10.12
N LEU A 39 -0.64 8.43 -8.86
CA LEU A 39 -0.17 7.60 -7.76
C LEU A 39 -0.89 6.25 -7.79
N CYS A 40 -2.20 6.25 -8.05
CA CYS A 40 -2.97 5.02 -8.21
C CYS A 40 -2.48 4.17 -9.40
N VAL A 41 -2.21 4.75 -10.56
CA VAL A 41 -1.69 4.02 -11.73
C VAL A 41 -0.32 3.42 -11.42
N ALA A 42 0.60 4.19 -10.84
CA ALA A 42 1.93 3.71 -10.45
C ALA A 42 1.84 2.53 -9.48
N VAL A 43 0.96 2.63 -8.47
CA VAL A 43 0.69 1.54 -7.52
C VAL A 43 0.08 0.31 -8.20
N ASN A 44 -0.89 0.47 -9.10
CA ASN A 44 -1.51 -0.64 -9.81
C ASN A 44 -0.52 -1.40 -10.71
N ARG A 45 0.48 -0.70 -11.25
CA ARG A 45 1.48 -1.25 -12.17
C ARG A 45 2.73 -1.78 -11.46
N GLY A 46 2.94 -1.47 -10.19
CA GLY A 46 4.11 -1.93 -9.44
C GLY A 46 5.35 -1.03 -9.59
N TYR A 47 5.20 0.21 -10.03
CA TYR A 47 6.34 1.13 -10.27
C TYR A 47 6.84 1.79 -8.99
N GLU A 48 7.62 1.05 -8.19
CA GLU A 48 8.13 1.49 -6.88
C GLU A 48 8.82 2.86 -6.93
N LYS A 49 9.73 3.08 -7.88
CA LYS A 49 10.47 4.35 -7.98
C LYS A 49 9.56 5.54 -8.24
N LEU A 50 8.58 5.35 -9.12
CA LEU A 50 7.61 6.39 -9.43
C LEU A 50 6.66 6.65 -8.26
N VAL A 51 6.29 5.62 -7.49
CA VAL A 51 5.50 5.81 -6.26
C VAL A 51 6.28 6.69 -5.28
N GLU A 52 7.55 6.38 -5.01
CA GLU A 52 8.40 7.20 -4.11
C GLU A 52 8.41 8.67 -4.53
N ILE A 53 8.63 8.91 -5.82
CA ILE A 53 8.63 10.23 -6.44
C ILE A 53 7.28 10.95 -6.28
N LEU A 54 6.18 10.29 -6.63
CA LEU A 54 4.86 10.92 -6.66
C LEU A 54 4.35 11.28 -5.26
N LEU A 55 4.82 10.58 -4.21
CA LEU A 55 4.45 10.87 -2.82
C LEU A 55 4.93 12.25 -2.34
N GLU A 56 5.96 12.84 -2.96
CA GLU A 56 6.41 14.21 -2.67
C GLU A 56 5.37 15.27 -3.09
N HIS A 57 4.45 14.91 -3.98
CA HIS A 57 3.53 15.86 -4.61
C HIS A 57 2.05 15.45 -4.56
N CYS A 58 1.75 14.23 -4.13
CA CYS A 58 0.40 13.66 -4.04
C CYS A 58 0.08 13.23 -2.60
N ASP A 59 -1.19 13.11 -2.26
CA ASP A 59 -1.62 12.55 -0.97
C ASP A 59 -1.98 11.06 -1.12
N PRO A 60 -1.24 10.13 -0.50
CA PRO A 60 -1.55 8.70 -0.58
C PRO A 60 -2.81 8.28 0.18
N SER A 61 -3.37 9.17 1.01
CA SER A 61 -4.60 8.93 1.75
C SER A 61 -5.86 9.21 0.91
N ASP A 62 -5.71 9.85 -0.25
CA ASP A 62 -6.81 10.12 -1.17
C ASP A 62 -7.48 8.84 -1.70
N LEU A 63 -8.71 9.00 -2.20
CA LEU A 63 -9.56 7.90 -2.66
C LEU A 63 -9.75 6.81 -1.58
N SER A 64 -9.85 7.23 -0.32
CA SER A 64 -9.96 6.34 0.85
C SER A 64 -8.78 5.38 0.96
N ASN A 65 -7.56 5.91 0.94
CA ASN A 65 -6.30 5.17 0.97
C ASN A 65 -6.28 4.05 -0.08
N TYR A 66 -6.68 4.36 -1.33
CA TYR A 66 -6.72 3.37 -2.42
C TYR A 66 -5.36 2.68 -2.59
N CYS A 67 -4.28 3.46 -2.50
CA CYS A 67 -2.91 3.01 -2.75
C CYS A 67 -2.49 1.84 -1.85
N ILE A 68 -2.64 1.96 -0.52
CA ILE A 68 -2.22 0.89 0.40
C ILE A 68 -3.08 -0.37 0.23
N ARG A 69 -4.38 -0.21 0.02
CA ARG A 69 -5.29 -1.34 -0.21
C ARG A 69 -4.91 -2.10 -1.48
N GLN A 70 -4.59 -1.39 -2.55
CA GLN A 70 -4.25 -1.98 -3.83
C GLN A 70 -2.86 -2.61 -3.84
N ALA A 71 -1.89 -1.96 -3.18
CA ALA A 71 -0.54 -2.52 -3.00
C ALA A 71 -0.58 -3.86 -2.24
N CYS A 72 -1.36 -3.93 -1.14
CA CYS A 72 -1.56 -5.16 -0.39
C CYS A 72 -2.34 -6.22 -1.20
N PHE A 73 -3.36 -5.83 -1.96
CA PHE A 73 -4.12 -6.76 -2.81
C PHE A 73 -3.25 -7.39 -3.91
N ASN A 74 -2.36 -6.61 -4.53
CA ASN A 74 -1.48 -7.06 -5.61
C ASN A 74 -0.20 -7.75 -5.12
N GLY A 75 0.13 -7.69 -3.82
CA GLY A 75 1.34 -8.30 -3.28
C GLY A 75 2.62 -7.47 -3.49
N PHE A 76 2.51 -6.18 -3.78
CA PHE A 76 3.64 -5.29 -4.05
C PHE A 76 4.35 -4.87 -2.76
N THR A 77 5.18 -5.76 -2.25
CA THR A 77 5.87 -5.62 -0.94
C THR A 77 6.71 -4.34 -0.83
N GLY A 78 7.43 -3.94 -1.89
CA GLY A 78 8.21 -2.70 -1.88
C GLY A 78 7.33 -1.45 -1.85
N ILE A 79 6.24 -1.43 -2.62
CA ILE A 79 5.25 -0.35 -2.58
C ILE A 79 4.57 -0.26 -1.22
N VAL A 80 4.20 -1.39 -0.60
CA VAL A 80 3.64 -1.39 0.76
C VAL A 80 4.61 -0.75 1.74
N ARG A 81 5.91 -1.08 1.67
CA ARG A 81 6.94 -0.47 2.50
C ARG A 81 7.04 1.04 2.28
N ILE A 82 7.06 1.49 1.03
CA ILE A 82 7.13 2.91 0.66
C ILE A 82 5.92 3.66 1.25
N LEU A 83 4.71 3.14 1.04
CA LEU A 83 3.48 3.76 1.54
C LEU A 83 3.39 3.78 3.06
N LEU A 84 3.82 2.72 3.77
CA LEU A 84 3.81 2.68 5.23
C LEU A 84 4.79 3.66 5.89
N ASN A 85 5.83 4.08 5.18
CA ASN A 85 6.73 5.13 5.66
C ASN A 85 6.10 6.54 5.57
N ASP A 86 5.02 6.71 4.79
CA ASP A 86 4.30 7.97 4.71
C ASP A 86 3.32 8.11 5.89
N PRO A 87 3.47 9.13 6.75
CA PRO A 87 2.63 9.29 7.93
C PRO A 87 1.14 9.52 7.61
N ARG A 88 0.81 9.96 6.39
CA ARG A 88 -0.57 10.20 5.95
C ARG A 88 -1.34 8.92 5.69
N VAL A 89 -0.66 7.80 5.44
CA VAL A 89 -1.28 6.50 5.18
C VAL A 89 -1.84 5.91 6.47
N ASP A 90 -3.09 5.47 6.46
CA ASP A 90 -3.69 4.69 7.55
C ASP A 90 -3.59 3.18 7.25
N PRO A 91 -2.77 2.41 7.99
CA PRO A 91 -2.66 0.96 7.79
C PRO A 91 -3.91 0.18 8.26
N ASN A 92 -4.79 0.80 9.05
CA ASN A 92 -6.00 0.16 9.60
C ASN A 92 -7.27 0.49 8.80
N ILE A 93 -7.12 1.11 7.63
CA ILE A 93 -8.26 1.57 6.82
C ILE A 93 -9.25 0.43 6.55
N ASN A 94 -10.55 0.76 6.59
CA ASN A 94 -11.65 -0.16 6.31
C ASN A 94 -11.59 -1.46 7.14
N ASP A 95 -11.52 -1.33 8.47
CA ASP A 95 -11.47 -2.47 9.40
C ASP A 95 -10.23 -3.36 9.12
N SER A 96 -9.06 -2.73 9.08
CA SER A 96 -7.76 -3.36 8.79
C SER A 96 -7.74 -4.13 7.48
N TYR A 97 -8.40 -3.60 6.43
CA TYR A 97 -8.42 -4.21 5.09
C TYR A 97 -7.03 -4.57 4.57
N PRO A 98 -5.99 -3.70 4.65
CA PRO A 98 -4.64 -4.04 4.18
C PRO A 98 -4.10 -5.33 4.82
N LEU A 99 -4.28 -5.50 6.13
CA LEU A 99 -3.85 -6.70 6.85
C LEU A 99 -4.71 -7.91 6.50
N ARG A 100 -6.05 -7.74 6.46
CA ARG A 100 -6.98 -8.81 6.09
C ARG A 100 -6.70 -9.38 4.70
N ILE A 101 -6.51 -8.53 3.70
CA ILE A 101 -6.26 -9.01 2.33
C ILE A 101 -4.90 -9.68 2.21
N ALA A 102 -3.88 -9.21 2.94
CA ALA A 102 -2.57 -9.85 2.99
C ALA A 102 -2.65 -11.25 3.63
N ILE A 103 -3.47 -11.42 4.67
CA ILE A 103 -3.75 -12.71 5.29
C ILE A 103 -4.49 -13.65 4.32
N ASP A 104 -5.59 -13.20 3.72
CA ASP A 104 -6.42 -14.00 2.80
C ASP A 104 -5.64 -14.48 1.57
N LYS A 105 -4.63 -13.70 1.14
CA LYS A 105 -3.75 -14.01 0.01
C LYS A 105 -2.45 -14.71 0.39
N ASP A 106 -2.25 -14.99 1.67
CA ASP A 106 -1.05 -15.62 2.22
C ASP A 106 0.27 -14.85 1.95
N PHE A 107 0.18 -13.52 1.90
CA PHE A 107 1.33 -12.63 1.68
C PHE A 107 2.11 -12.40 2.97
N THR A 108 2.85 -13.43 3.40
CA THR A 108 3.59 -13.46 4.68
C THR A 108 4.49 -12.23 4.88
N LEU A 109 5.25 -11.79 3.88
CA LEU A 109 6.12 -10.61 3.99
C LEU A 109 5.32 -9.30 4.20
N ILE A 110 4.16 -9.17 3.58
CA ILE A 110 3.29 -7.99 3.75
C ILE A 110 2.65 -8.02 5.13
N VAL A 111 2.23 -9.19 5.60
CA VAL A 111 1.73 -9.36 6.98
C VAL A 111 2.80 -8.95 7.99
N GLU A 112 4.03 -9.44 7.83
CA GLU A 112 5.14 -9.08 8.70
C GLU A 112 5.40 -7.56 8.70
N LEU A 113 5.42 -6.92 7.52
CA LEU A 113 5.58 -5.47 7.41
C LEU A 113 4.47 -4.70 8.12
N LEU A 114 3.21 -5.12 7.95
CA LEU A 114 2.07 -4.46 8.58
C LEU A 114 2.07 -4.66 10.10
N LEU A 115 2.38 -5.86 10.59
CA LEU A 115 2.46 -6.17 12.03
C LEU A 115 3.60 -5.42 12.72
N ASN A 116 4.70 -5.13 12.03
CA ASN A 116 5.79 -4.33 12.56
C ASN A 116 5.53 -2.82 12.53
N HIS A 117 4.44 -2.36 11.91
CA HIS A 117 4.14 -0.95 11.83
C HIS A 117 3.51 -0.44 13.14
N PRO A 118 4.02 0.64 13.76
CA PRO A 118 3.67 1.02 15.14
C PRO A 118 2.21 1.44 15.35
N ARG A 119 1.51 1.81 14.27
CA ARG A 119 0.08 2.19 14.31
C ARG A 119 -0.87 1.02 14.03
N ILE A 120 -0.36 -0.19 13.77
CA ILE A 120 -1.22 -1.33 13.43
C ILE A 120 -2.09 -1.75 14.61
N ILE A 121 -3.35 -2.05 14.33
CA ILE A 121 -4.30 -2.60 15.30
C ILE A 121 -4.63 -4.02 14.88
N VAL A 122 -4.28 -4.96 15.74
CA VAL A 122 -4.46 -6.40 15.53
C VAL A 122 -5.51 -6.90 16.53
N SER A 123 -6.45 -7.72 16.06
CA SER A 123 -7.46 -8.35 16.91
C SER A 123 -7.58 -9.83 16.62
N GLU A 124 -8.06 -10.60 17.61
CA GLU A 124 -8.29 -12.05 17.48
C GLU A 124 -9.25 -12.39 16.33
N THR A 125 -10.09 -11.45 15.91
CA THR A 125 -10.99 -11.65 14.76
C THR A 125 -10.24 -11.94 13.47
N LEU A 126 -8.95 -11.63 13.36
CA LEU A 126 -8.11 -11.96 12.20
C LEU A 126 -7.82 -13.47 12.09
N LEU A 127 -7.92 -14.23 13.18
CA LEU A 127 -7.70 -15.69 13.17
C LEU A 127 -8.81 -16.45 12.41
N LYS A 128 -9.93 -15.80 12.08
CA LYS A 128 -11.03 -16.40 11.31
C LYS A 128 -10.72 -16.57 9.82
N TYR A 129 -9.72 -15.85 9.29
CA TYR A 129 -9.39 -15.79 7.85
C TYR A 129 -8.53 -16.97 7.33
N LYS A 130 -8.64 -18.16 7.94
CA LYS A 130 -7.89 -19.38 7.60
C LYS A 130 -6.44 -19.13 7.10
N PRO A 131 -5.60 -18.39 7.86
CA PRO A 131 -4.21 -18.14 7.47
C PRO A 131 -3.41 -19.43 7.34
N SER A 132 -2.31 -19.39 6.58
CA SER A 132 -1.27 -20.41 6.66
C SER A 132 -0.73 -20.52 8.09
N THR A 133 -0.07 -21.64 8.41
CA THR A 133 0.58 -21.83 9.72
C THR A 133 1.56 -20.69 10.02
N ALA A 134 2.32 -20.24 9.02
CA ALA A 134 3.28 -19.14 9.18
C ALA A 134 2.60 -17.83 9.60
N ILE A 135 1.55 -17.42 8.88
CA ILE A 135 0.81 -16.19 9.22
C ILE A 135 0.09 -16.34 10.56
N LYS A 136 -0.44 -17.53 10.86
CA LYS A 136 -1.06 -17.79 12.16
C LYS A 136 -0.06 -17.60 13.30
N ASP A 137 1.16 -18.12 13.16
CA ASP A 137 2.21 -17.98 14.15
C ASP A 137 2.63 -16.51 14.32
N LEU A 138 2.73 -15.74 13.22
CA LEU A 138 2.97 -14.29 13.27
C LEU A 138 1.87 -13.55 14.04
N LEU A 139 0.60 -13.83 13.76
CA LEU A 139 -0.54 -13.21 14.44
C LEU A 139 -0.57 -13.55 15.93
N LEU A 140 -0.35 -14.83 16.28
CA LEU A 140 -0.31 -15.27 17.67
C LEU A 140 0.87 -14.65 18.43
N SER A 141 2.04 -14.56 17.80
CA SER A 141 3.21 -13.90 18.37
C SER A 141 2.95 -12.41 18.62
N HIS A 142 2.31 -11.71 17.69
CA HIS A 142 1.97 -10.30 17.90
C HIS A 142 0.87 -10.10 18.96
N LEU A 143 -0.12 -10.99 19.03
CA LEU A 143 -1.25 -10.87 19.97
C LEU A 143 -0.91 -11.30 21.40
N TYR A 144 -0.07 -12.32 21.58
CA TYR A 144 0.19 -12.95 22.88
C TYR A 144 1.68 -13.05 23.22
N GLY A 145 2.57 -12.54 22.38
CA GLY A 145 3.99 -12.45 22.68
C GLY A 145 4.25 -11.64 23.94
N LEU A 146 5.44 -11.80 24.52
CA LEU A 146 5.83 -11.14 25.78
C LEU A 146 5.69 -9.61 25.71
N ASP A 147 5.84 -9.04 24.52
CA ASP A 147 5.72 -7.60 24.26
C ASP A 147 4.28 -7.14 23.94
N SER A 148 3.30 -8.05 23.90
CA SER A 148 1.93 -7.74 23.53
C SER A 148 1.14 -7.06 24.66
N GLN A 149 0.27 -6.11 24.32
CA GLN A 149 -0.60 -5.44 25.29
C GLN A 149 -1.58 -6.42 25.98
N LEU A 150 -2.02 -7.48 25.29
CA LEU A 150 -2.93 -8.49 25.83
C LEU A 150 -2.26 -9.44 26.83
N TYR A 151 -0.99 -9.81 26.62
CA TYR A 151 -0.23 -10.57 27.61
C TYR A 151 -0.12 -9.78 28.92
N ASN A 152 0.20 -8.49 28.85
CA ASN A 152 0.33 -7.63 30.03
C ASN A 152 -1.00 -7.35 30.77
N GLN A 153 -2.16 -7.54 30.12
CA GLN A 153 -3.47 -7.37 30.75
C GLN A 153 -4.01 -8.65 31.42
N ASN A 154 -3.54 -9.84 31.03
CA ASN A 154 -4.05 -11.12 31.52
C ASN A 154 -3.13 -11.82 32.54
N VAL A 155 -2.04 -11.17 32.97
CA VAL A 155 -1.03 -11.72 33.91
C VAL A 155 -1.10 -11.04 35.30
N LEU A 156 -2.22 -10.38 35.65
CA LEU A 156 -2.50 -9.86 37.01
C LEU A 156 -3.61 -10.64 37.71
#